data_AF-A0A521FGB5-F1
#
_entry.id   AF-A0A521FGB5-F1
#
_cell.length_a   1.000
_cell.length_b   1.000
_cell.length_c   1.000
_cell.angle_alpha   90.00
_cell.angle_beta   90.00
_cell.angle_gamma   90.00
#
_symmetry.space_group_name_H-M   'P 1'
#
loop_
_entity.id
_entity.type
_entity.pdbx_description
1 polymer ?
#
loop_
_entity_poly.entity_id
_entity_poly.type
_entity_poly.pdbx_seq_one_letter_code
_entity_poly.pdbx_strand_id
1 'polypeptide(L)'
;MAFQVYALVHTRSGRFLMFRRPILTFFQRGNGGRIFPEGQKLQGGGRYALPYAQVDPEIAIELWEDDNFIAEAGQQILIDCCGALIEFLPPEAADKGPFSIEGEHEILLAPATEVVTRFDEDGTRSAVYFAEVSDADLDRIRDYMVEVLAEARAAMLAVIQDNLYEYSEIEAFFPHAPFDNIHTGVDVWQLDIERLEISGLKSSKLTKGSLQAISELEVVLAVEDA
;
A
#
# COMPACT_ATOMS: atom_id res chain seq x y z
N MET A 1 9.26 -17.64 10.72
CA MET A 1 8.12 -17.60 9.77
C MET A 1 7.57 -16.19 9.84
N ALA A 2 7.54 -15.49 8.71
CA ALA A 2 7.03 -14.13 8.61
C ALA A 2 5.76 -14.14 7.76
N PHE A 3 4.82 -13.25 8.06
CA PHE A 3 3.55 -13.12 7.35
C PHE A 3 3.41 -11.68 6.87
N GLN A 4 3.13 -11.47 5.59
CA GLN A 4 3.11 -10.14 4.98
C GLN A 4 1.87 -9.97 4.11
N VAL A 5 1.12 -8.89 4.33
CA VAL A 5 0.03 -8.50 3.44
C VAL A 5 0.47 -7.26 2.69
N TYR A 6 0.30 -7.27 1.36
CA TYR A 6 0.56 -6.15 0.46
C TYR A 6 -0.77 -5.59 -0.02
N ALA A 7 -0.84 -4.29 -0.30
CA ALA A 7 -2.00 -3.67 -0.92
C ALA A 7 -1.65 -3.08 -2.29
N LEU A 8 -2.45 -3.39 -3.30
CA LEU A 8 -2.27 -2.89 -4.66
C LEU A 8 -3.55 -2.21 -5.15
N VAL A 9 -3.45 -0.91 -5.42
CA VAL A 9 -4.49 -0.16 -6.14
C VAL A 9 -4.15 -0.18 -7.63
N HIS A 10 -5.04 -0.73 -8.45
CA HIS A 10 -4.78 -0.95 -9.87
C HIS A 10 -6.02 -0.71 -10.74
N THR A 11 -5.82 -0.66 -12.04
CA THR A 11 -6.90 -0.51 -13.02
C THR A 11 -6.92 -1.69 -13.98
N ARG A 12 -8.02 -1.85 -14.72
CA ARG A 12 -8.12 -2.86 -15.78
C ARG A 12 -7.17 -2.64 -16.95
N SER A 13 -6.71 -1.41 -17.15
CA SER A 13 -5.75 -1.08 -18.22
C SER A 13 -4.32 -1.50 -17.85
N GLY A 14 -4.09 -2.04 -16.64
CA GLY A 14 -2.77 -2.44 -16.16
C GLY A 14 -1.98 -1.32 -15.50
N ARG A 15 -2.63 -0.21 -15.15
CA ARG A 15 -2.02 0.86 -14.35
C ARG A 15 -2.13 0.53 -12.86
N PHE A 16 -1.15 0.94 -12.06
CA PHE A 16 -1.15 0.71 -10.62
C PHE A 16 -0.33 1.75 -9.87
N LEU A 17 -0.63 1.93 -8.59
CA LEU A 17 0.15 2.80 -7.70
C LEU A 17 1.42 2.10 -7.22
N MET A 18 2.52 2.85 -7.22
CA MET A 18 3.80 2.41 -6.70
C MET A 18 4.40 3.51 -5.82
N PHE A 19 4.94 3.14 -4.65
CA PHE A 19 5.39 4.09 -3.64
C PHE A 19 6.89 4.08 -3.49
N ARG A 20 7.49 5.26 -3.29
CA ARG A 20 8.92 5.39 -3.03
C ARG A 20 9.19 5.44 -1.54
N ARG A 21 10.00 4.49 -1.03
CA ARG A 21 10.41 4.48 0.38
C ARG A 21 11.52 5.51 0.63
N PRO A 22 11.47 6.31 1.71
CA PRO A 22 12.61 7.12 2.11
C PRO A 22 13.78 6.22 2.54
N ILE A 23 14.99 6.78 2.54
CA ILE A 23 16.16 6.13 3.14
C ILE A 23 16.03 6.11 4.67
N LEU A 24 15.47 7.18 5.25
CA LEU A 24 15.29 7.37 6.69
C LEU A 24 13.82 7.66 7.00
N THR A 25 13.28 7.03 8.05
CA THR A 25 12.02 7.43 8.67
C THR A 25 12.29 8.31 9.87
N PHE A 26 11.40 9.27 10.15
CA PHE A 26 11.53 10.22 11.25
C PHE A 26 10.40 10.09 12.27
N PHE A 27 9.34 9.37 11.93
CA PHE A 27 8.27 9.04 12.86
C PHE A 27 7.55 7.77 12.41
N GLN A 28 7.09 6.99 13.39
CA GLN A 28 6.28 5.80 13.18
C GLN A 28 5.28 5.66 14.33
N ARG A 29 4.04 5.32 14.03
CA ARG A 29 2.99 5.14 15.04
C ARG A 29 3.28 3.91 15.90
N GLY A 30 3.35 2.70 15.34
CA GLY A 30 3.64 1.46 16.08
C GLY A 30 3.01 1.36 17.49
N ASN A 31 3.65 0.63 18.40
CA ASN A 31 3.22 0.52 19.81
C ASN A 31 3.58 1.79 20.61
N GLY A 32 2.81 2.86 20.43
CA GLY A 32 2.82 4.05 21.30
C GLY A 32 3.40 5.33 20.71
N GLY A 33 3.69 5.37 19.40
CA GLY A 33 4.28 6.52 18.72
C GLY A 33 5.77 6.62 18.98
N ARG A 34 6.58 6.75 17.92
CA ARG A 34 8.02 6.99 18.02
C ARG A 34 8.43 8.09 17.06
N ILE A 35 9.34 8.94 17.53
CA ILE A 35 10.00 9.97 16.73
C ILE A 35 11.50 9.66 16.71
N PHE A 36 12.12 9.85 15.55
CA PHE A 36 13.53 9.62 15.29
C PHE A 36 14.14 10.91 14.74
N PRO A 37 14.57 11.85 15.60
CA PRO A 37 15.09 13.15 15.14
C PRO A 37 16.32 13.02 14.23
N GLU A 38 17.18 12.03 14.51
CA GLU A 38 18.36 11.72 13.70
C GLU A 38 18.04 10.83 12.47
N GLY A 39 16.78 10.41 12.34
CA GLY A 39 16.30 9.47 11.33
C GLY A 39 16.69 8.01 11.63
N GLN A 40 15.78 7.09 11.36
CA GLN A 40 16.03 5.65 11.42
C GLN A 40 16.07 5.07 10.00
N LYS A 41 17.11 4.30 9.68
CA LYS A 41 17.20 3.62 8.38
C LYS A 41 16.04 2.65 8.17
N LEU A 42 15.40 2.75 7.01
CA LEU A 42 14.39 1.80 6.58
C LEU A 42 15.01 0.67 5.74
N GLN A 43 14.54 -0.55 5.98
CA GLN A 43 14.83 -1.67 5.09
C GLN A 43 14.22 -1.38 3.71
N GLY A 44 15.02 -1.52 2.65
CA GLY A 44 14.60 -1.19 1.28
C GLY A 44 14.46 0.32 1.02
N GLY A 45 15.02 1.18 1.87
CA GLY A 45 14.96 2.62 1.68
C GLY A 45 15.58 3.09 0.36
N GLY A 46 14.94 4.07 -0.29
CA GLY A 46 15.32 4.59 -1.60
C GLY A 46 14.76 3.81 -2.79
N ARG A 47 14.17 2.63 -2.56
CA ARG A 47 13.53 1.80 -3.59
C ARG A 47 12.03 2.08 -3.68
N TYR A 48 11.45 1.64 -4.80
CA TYR A 48 10.01 1.53 -4.93
C TYR A 48 9.52 0.24 -4.26
N ALA A 49 8.37 0.30 -3.62
CA ALA A 49 7.74 -0.83 -2.97
C ALA A 49 6.23 -0.66 -2.94
N LEU A 50 5.52 -1.79 -2.94
CA LEU A 50 4.12 -1.81 -2.57
C LEU A 50 3.97 -1.51 -1.07
N PRO A 51 2.87 -0.85 -0.66
CA PRO A 51 2.55 -0.71 0.75
C PRO A 51 2.23 -2.10 1.31
N TYR A 52 2.76 -2.39 2.49
CA TYR A 52 2.57 -3.70 3.14
C TYR A 52 2.62 -3.57 4.65
N ALA A 53 2.04 -4.55 5.34
CA ALA A 53 2.17 -4.75 6.77
C ALA A 53 2.68 -6.15 7.08
N GLN A 54 3.49 -6.26 8.12
CA GLN A 54 3.80 -7.55 8.74
C GLN A 54 2.66 -7.92 9.69
N VAL A 55 2.20 -9.15 9.58
CA VAL A 55 1.18 -9.72 10.47
C VAL A 55 1.87 -10.50 11.57
N ASP A 56 1.39 -10.33 12.80
CA ASP A 56 1.85 -11.11 13.94
C ASP A 56 1.71 -12.62 13.64
N PRO A 57 2.78 -13.42 13.73
CA PRO A 57 2.72 -14.85 13.47
C PRO A 57 1.68 -15.59 14.32
N GLU A 58 1.42 -15.18 15.56
CA GLU A 58 0.44 -15.83 16.44
C GLU A 58 -0.98 -15.66 15.90
N ILE A 59 -1.29 -14.49 15.33
CA ILE A 59 -2.57 -14.18 14.69
C ILE A 59 -2.64 -14.83 13.31
N ALA A 60 -1.57 -14.69 12.53
CA ALA A 60 -1.53 -15.13 11.14
C ALA A 60 -1.69 -16.64 11.00
N ILE A 61 -1.08 -17.45 11.87
CA ILE A 61 -1.20 -18.92 11.80
C ILE A 61 -2.66 -19.38 11.84
N GLU A 62 -3.52 -18.67 12.57
CA GLU A 62 -4.94 -19.01 12.72
C GLU A 62 -5.81 -18.45 11.58
N LEU A 63 -5.49 -17.25 11.09
CA LEU A 63 -6.38 -16.48 10.21
C LEU A 63 -5.90 -16.36 8.76
N TRP A 64 -4.74 -16.93 8.40
CA TRP A 64 -4.15 -16.76 7.06
C TRP A 64 -5.02 -17.30 5.91
N GLU A 65 -5.89 -18.27 6.20
CA GLU A 65 -6.80 -18.86 5.22
C GLU A 65 -8.17 -18.12 5.18
N ASP A 66 -8.35 -17.07 5.99
CA ASP A 66 -9.54 -16.22 5.97
C ASP A 66 -9.31 -15.00 5.06
N ASP A 67 -9.99 -15.00 3.90
CA ASP A 67 -9.92 -13.90 2.95
C ASP A 67 -10.37 -12.56 3.56
N ASN A 68 -11.27 -12.56 4.56
CA ASN A 68 -11.70 -11.34 5.23
C ASN A 68 -10.58 -10.75 6.07
N PHE A 69 -9.80 -11.60 6.76
CA PHE A 69 -8.65 -11.16 7.52
C PHE A 69 -7.62 -10.46 6.64
N ILE A 70 -7.30 -11.06 5.49
CA ILE A 70 -6.37 -10.47 4.52
C ILE A 70 -6.96 -9.19 3.92
N ALA A 71 -8.26 -9.16 3.65
CA ALA A 71 -8.94 -7.97 3.16
C ALA A 71 -8.87 -6.82 4.15
N GLU A 72 -9.22 -7.04 5.41
CA GLU A 72 -9.12 -6.05 6.49
C GLU A 72 -7.69 -5.54 6.67
N ALA A 73 -6.70 -6.44 6.64
CA ALA A 73 -5.30 -6.05 6.69
C ALA A 73 -4.89 -5.18 5.50
N GLY A 74 -5.31 -5.54 4.28
CA GLY A 74 -5.09 -4.77 3.06
C GLY A 74 -5.72 -3.38 3.08
N GLN A 75 -6.95 -3.28 3.59
CA GLN A 75 -7.65 -2.00 3.78
C GLN A 75 -6.94 -1.12 4.79
N GLN A 76 -6.51 -1.69 5.92
CA GLN A 76 -5.77 -0.96 6.94
C GLN A 76 -4.43 -0.46 6.40
N ILE A 77 -3.71 -1.27 5.60
CA ILE A 77 -2.48 -0.83 4.93
C ILE A 77 -2.72 0.42 4.08
N LEU A 78 -3.81 0.45 3.31
CA LEU A 78 -4.15 1.61 2.50
C LEU A 78 -4.49 2.81 3.38
N ILE A 79 -5.22 2.64 4.48
CA ILE A 79 -5.50 3.75 5.41
C ILE A 79 -4.20 4.29 6.03
N ASP A 80 -3.32 3.39 6.49
CA ASP A 80 -2.08 3.77 7.16
C ASP A 80 -1.10 4.47 6.20
N CYS A 81 -1.07 4.04 4.94
CA CYS A 81 -0.21 4.62 3.91
C CYS A 81 -0.81 5.88 3.27
N CYS A 82 -2.13 5.96 3.17
CA CYS A 82 -2.85 7.01 2.44
C CYS A 82 -3.52 8.06 3.32
N GLY A 83 -3.50 7.89 4.63
CA GLY A 83 -4.17 8.78 5.57
C GLY A 83 -5.66 8.47 5.72
N ALA A 84 -6.28 9.09 6.73
CA ALA A 84 -7.57 8.72 7.29
C ALA A 84 -8.82 9.00 6.42
N LEU A 85 -8.65 9.42 5.16
CA LEU A 85 -9.75 9.83 4.27
C LEU A 85 -10.12 8.77 3.21
N ILE A 86 -9.54 7.57 3.28
CA ILE A 86 -10.03 6.42 2.51
C ILE A 86 -11.12 5.71 3.33
N GLU A 87 -12.32 5.63 2.76
CA GLU A 87 -13.40 4.81 3.29
C GLU A 87 -13.64 3.60 2.38
N PHE A 88 -13.98 2.46 2.97
CA PHE A 88 -14.31 1.27 2.19
C PHE A 88 -15.82 1.09 2.17
N LEU A 89 -16.37 0.92 0.97
CA LEU A 89 -17.78 0.60 0.84
C LEU A 89 -18.07 -0.76 1.49
N PRO A 90 -19.18 -0.89 2.23
CA PRO A 90 -19.55 -2.20 2.75
C PRO A 90 -19.77 -3.17 1.58
N PRO A 91 -19.50 -4.48 1.76
CA PRO A 91 -19.57 -5.47 0.67
C PRO A 91 -20.91 -5.49 -0.08
N GLU A 92 -21.99 -5.17 0.63
CA GLU A 92 -23.36 -5.07 0.11
C GLU A 92 -23.63 -3.87 -0.80
N ALA A 93 -22.72 -2.90 -0.88
CA ALA A 93 -22.78 -1.77 -1.80
C ALA A 93 -22.09 -2.03 -3.15
N ALA A 94 -21.60 -3.25 -3.40
CA ALA A 94 -20.91 -3.66 -4.64
C ALA A 94 -21.72 -3.44 -5.93
N ASP A 95 -23.05 -3.30 -5.84
CA ASP A 95 -23.94 -3.01 -6.98
C ASP A 95 -23.77 -1.57 -7.53
N LYS A 96 -23.08 -0.67 -6.81
CA LYS A 96 -22.77 0.70 -7.29
C LYS A 96 -21.64 0.76 -8.33
N GLY A 97 -21.05 -0.38 -8.71
CA GLY A 97 -19.85 -0.44 -9.54
C GLY A 97 -18.57 -0.40 -8.70
N PRO A 98 -17.39 -0.56 -9.31
CA PRO A 98 -16.13 -0.79 -8.58
C PRO A 98 -15.70 0.39 -7.70
N PHE A 99 -16.25 1.59 -7.93
CA PHE A 99 -15.82 2.81 -7.26
C PHE A 99 -16.79 3.99 -7.50
N SER A 100 -16.99 4.87 -6.50
CA SER A 100 -17.56 6.21 -6.71
C SER A 100 -17.07 7.21 -5.64
N ILE A 101 -16.47 8.34 -6.02
CA ILE A 101 -16.21 9.44 -5.06
C ILE A 101 -17.51 10.19 -4.78
N GLU A 102 -17.95 10.22 -3.52
CA GLU A 102 -18.99 11.13 -3.04
C GLU A 102 -18.29 12.24 -2.23
N GLY A 103 -18.32 13.49 -2.71
CA GLY A 103 -17.75 14.65 -1.99
C GLY A 103 -16.30 15.05 -2.37
N GLU A 104 -15.74 16.03 -1.65
CA GLU A 104 -14.42 16.62 -1.95
C GLU A 104 -13.24 15.82 -1.39
N HIS A 105 -13.47 14.87 -0.45
CA HIS A 105 -12.37 14.25 0.32
C HIS A 105 -12.49 12.75 0.61
N GLU A 106 -13.56 12.05 0.19
CA GLU A 106 -13.73 10.63 0.51
C GLU A 106 -13.42 9.74 -0.70
N ILE A 107 -12.42 8.85 -0.56
CA ILE A 107 -12.11 7.82 -1.54
C ILE A 107 -12.84 6.54 -1.10
N LEU A 108 -13.89 6.16 -1.84
CA LEU A 108 -14.70 4.97 -1.55
C LEU A 108 -14.22 3.76 -2.37
N LEU A 109 -13.44 2.87 -1.75
CA LEU A 109 -12.95 1.65 -2.40
C LEU A 109 -13.90 0.47 -2.20
N ALA A 110 -14.19 -0.27 -3.28
CA ALA A 110 -14.84 -1.58 -3.14
C ALA A 110 -13.88 -2.57 -2.44
N PRO A 111 -14.39 -3.53 -1.64
CA PRO A 111 -13.57 -4.56 -1.03
C PRO A 111 -12.88 -5.45 -2.08
N ALA A 112 -11.78 -6.10 -1.68
CA ALA A 112 -10.90 -6.85 -2.57
C ALA A 112 -11.65 -7.75 -3.55
N THR A 113 -11.18 -7.75 -4.79
CA THR A 113 -11.70 -8.67 -5.80
C THR A 113 -11.04 -10.05 -5.70
N GLU A 114 -9.78 -10.11 -5.24
CA GLU A 114 -8.99 -11.35 -5.10
C GLU A 114 -7.93 -11.24 -3.99
N VAL A 115 -7.54 -12.40 -3.41
CA VAL A 115 -6.39 -12.57 -2.51
C VAL A 115 -5.46 -13.63 -3.13
N VAL A 116 -4.18 -13.30 -3.29
CA VAL A 116 -3.16 -14.23 -3.80
C VAL A 116 -2.13 -14.51 -2.71
N THR A 117 -2.02 -15.77 -2.27
CA THR A 117 -1.04 -16.20 -1.27
C THR A 117 0.18 -16.86 -1.91
N ARG A 118 1.35 -16.60 -1.34
CA ARG A 118 2.64 -17.18 -1.74
C ARG A 118 3.42 -17.69 -0.53
N PHE A 119 4.20 -18.73 -0.76
CA PHE A 119 5.13 -19.32 0.20
C PHE A 119 6.54 -19.22 -0.37
N ASP A 120 7.42 -18.49 0.32
CA ASP A 120 8.82 -18.39 -0.03
C ASP A 120 9.65 -19.50 0.65
N GLU A 121 10.80 -19.84 0.06
CA GLU A 121 11.69 -20.91 0.56
C GLU A 121 12.25 -20.62 1.96
N ASP A 122 12.28 -19.35 2.37
CA ASP A 122 12.67 -18.90 3.70
C ASP A 122 11.56 -19.07 4.75
N GLY A 123 10.38 -19.55 4.34
CA GLY A 123 9.21 -19.72 5.18
C GLY A 123 8.43 -18.43 5.40
N THR A 124 8.60 -17.40 4.56
CA THR A 124 7.71 -16.23 4.51
C THR A 124 6.42 -16.60 3.79
N ARG A 125 5.28 -16.16 4.33
CA ARG A 125 3.99 -16.21 3.67
C ARG A 125 3.56 -14.79 3.31
N SER A 126 3.22 -14.60 2.04
CA SER A 126 2.82 -13.28 1.53
C SER A 126 1.42 -13.36 0.93
N ALA A 127 0.61 -12.33 1.14
CA ALA A 127 -0.71 -12.18 0.54
C ALA A 127 -0.83 -10.79 -0.11
N VAL A 128 -1.57 -10.69 -1.21
CA VAL A 128 -1.82 -9.39 -1.87
C VAL A 128 -3.31 -9.09 -1.90
N TYR A 129 -3.68 -7.93 -1.37
CA TYR A 129 -4.99 -7.29 -1.46
C TYR A 129 -5.07 -6.43 -2.73
N PHE A 130 -6.03 -6.73 -3.59
CA PHE A 130 -6.23 -6.00 -4.86
C PHE A 130 -7.45 -5.09 -4.80
N ALA A 131 -7.23 -3.79 -4.97
CA ALA A 131 -8.26 -2.76 -5.11
C ALA A 131 -8.31 -2.26 -6.57
N GLU A 132 -9.27 -2.78 -7.34
CA GLU A 132 -9.51 -2.33 -8.72
C GLU A 132 -10.27 -1.00 -8.74
N VAL A 133 -9.76 -0.01 -9.47
CA VAL A 133 -10.36 1.31 -9.69
C VAL A 133 -10.38 1.69 -11.17
N SER A 134 -11.10 2.76 -11.52
CA SER A 134 -11.02 3.35 -12.87
C SER A 134 -9.70 4.10 -13.07
N ASP A 135 -9.28 4.30 -14.31
CA ASP A 135 -8.06 5.07 -14.61
C ASP A 135 -8.13 6.51 -14.08
N ALA A 136 -9.31 7.14 -14.14
CA ALA A 136 -9.51 8.49 -13.64
C ALA A 136 -9.40 8.55 -12.11
N ASP A 137 -9.88 7.51 -11.43
CA ASP A 137 -9.84 7.42 -9.98
C ASP A 137 -8.45 7.05 -9.48
N LEU A 138 -7.70 6.21 -10.21
CA LEU A 138 -6.29 5.97 -9.93
C LEU A 138 -5.49 7.28 -9.94
N ASP A 139 -5.73 8.14 -10.94
CA ASP A 139 -5.09 9.45 -11.04
C ASP A 139 -5.48 10.37 -9.88
N ARG A 140 -6.76 10.37 -9.48
CA ARG A 140 -7.22 11.14 -8.31
C ARG A 140 -6.61 10.66 -7.00
N ILE A 141 -6.58 9.33 -6.78
CA ILE A 141 -5.95 8.75 -5.59
C ILE A 141 -4.47 9.13 -5.57
N ARG A 142 -3.77 9.07 -6.72
CA ARG A 142 -2.37 9.50 -6.81
C ARG A 142 -2.20 10.98 -6.47
N ASP A 143 -3.04 11.87 -7.00
CA ASP A 143 -2.94 13.30 -6.73
C ASP A 143 -3.20 13.61 -5.24
N TYR A 144 -4.21 12.98 -4.64
CA TYR A 144 -4.47 13.05 -3.20
C TYR A 144 -3.25 12.55 -2.38
N MET A 145 -2.66 11.43 -2.79
CA MET A 145 -1.47 10.89 -2.14
C MET A 145 -0.27 11.83 -2.20
N VAL A 146 -0.14 12.62 -3.27
CA VAL A 146 0.91 13.65 -3.34
C VAL A 146 0.71 14.72 -2.26
N GLU A 147 -0.53 15.11 -1.97
CA GLU A 147 -0.85 16.10 -0.93
C GLU A 147 -0.58 15.54 0.47
N VAL A 148 -1.05 14.32 0.76
CA VAL A 148 -0.80 13.59 2.00
C VAL A 148 0.70 13.45 2.28
N LEU A 149 1.47 13.06 1.27
CA LEU A 149 2.92 12.91 1.39
C LEU A 149 3.66 14.25 1.52
N ALA A 150 3.08 15.36 1.02
CA ALA A 150 3.60 16.69 1.28
C ALA A 150 3.45 17.08 2.75
N GLU A 151 2.32 16.74 3.38
CA GLU A 151 2.10 16.94 4.82
C GLU A 151 3.04 16.06 5.66
N ALA A 152 3.23 14.79 5.28
CA ALA A 152 4.22 13.90 5.87
C ALA A 152 5.64 14.47 5.82
N ARG A 153 5.99 15.12 4.71
CA ARG A 153 7.28 15.80 4.54
C ARG A 153 7.41 17.03 5.43
N ALA A 154 6.33 17.79 5.62
CA ALA A 154 6.32 18.91 6.55
C ALA A 154 6.51 18.45 8.01
N ALA A 155 5.82 17.38 8.42
CA ALA A 155 6.01 16.74 9.73
C ALA A 155 7.45 16.26 9.93
N MET A 156 8.02 15.59 8.92
CA MET A 156 9.42 15.17 8.93
C MET A 156 10.38 16.35 9.15
N LEU A 157 10.18 17.46 8.44
CA LEU A 157 11.01 18.65 8.60
C LEU A 157 10.86 19.26 10.01
N ALA A 158 9.66 19.25 10.58
CA ALA A 158 9.43 19.74 11.94
C ALA A 158 10.14 18.87 12.99
N VAL A 159 10.18 17.55 12.80
CA VAL A 159 10.99 16.62 13.61
C VAL A 159 12.48 16.92 13.48
N ILE A 160 13.00 17.05 12.26
CA ILE A 160 14.44 17.31 12.00
C ILE A 160 14.89 18.66 12.59
N GLN A 161 14.00 19.65 12.60
CA GLN A 161 14.27 20.98 13.13
C GLN A 161 14.05 21.07 14.65
N ASP A 162 13.90 19.94 15.33
CA ASP A 162 13.69 19.85 16.78
C ASP A 162 12.47 20.65 17.27
N ASN A 163 11.42 20.70 16.45
CA ASN A 163 10.15 21.35 16.78
C ASN A 163 9.06 20.38 17.25
N LEU A 164 9.25 19.06 17.06
CA LEU A 164 8.33 18.00 17.49
C LEU A 164 9.09 16.87 18.19
N TYR A 165 8.58 16.43 19.34
CA TYR A 165 9.21 15.41 20.19
C TYR A 165 8.26 14.26 20.54
N GLU A 166 6.96 14.49 20.44
CA GLU A 166 5.94 13.47 20.67
C GLU A 166 5.10 13.22 19.41
N TYR A 167 4.75 11.96 19.19
CA TYR A 167 3.95 11.57 18.02
C TYR A 167 2.55 12.21 18.02
N SER A 168 1.95 12.42 19.21
CA SER A 168 0.69 13.13 19.39
C SER A 168 0.72 14.56 18.83
N GLU A 169 1.89 15.22 18.82
CA GLU A 169 2.05 16.54 18.21
C GLU A 169 1.99 16.45 16.68
N ILE A 170 2.48 15.36 16.08
CA ILE A 170 2.32 15.11 14.64
C ILE A 170 0.83 14.97 14.31
N GLU A 171 0.09 14.14 15.05
CA GLU A 171 -1.36 13.99 14.84
C GLU A 171 -2.11 15.33 15.00
N ALA A 172 -1.66 16.20 15.90
CA ALA A 172 -2.29 17.50 16.15
C ALA A 172 -1.98 18.56 15.08
N PHE A 173 -0.72 18.65 14.62
CA PHE A 173 -0.28 19.69 13.67
C PHE A 173 -0.37 19.26 12.21
N PHE A 174 -0.34 17.95 11.95
CA PHE A 174 -0.32 17.33 10.63
C PHE A 174 -1.37 16.21 10.55
N PRO A 175 -2.67 16.54 10.71
CA PRO A 175 -3.74 15.55 10.86
C PRO A 175 -3.98 14.68 9.62
N HIS A 176 -3.49 15.07 8.44
CA HIS A 176 -3.62 14.26 7.23
C HIS A 176 -2.32 13.55 6.84
N ALA A 177 -1.22 13.73 7.60
CA ALA A 177 -0.02 12.94 7.37
C ALA A 177 -0.33 11.44 7.59
N PRO A 178 0.26 10.53 6.81
CA PRO A 178 0.22 9.10 7.09
C PRO A 178 0.74 8.83 8.50
N PHE A 179 0.29 7.73 9.09
CA PHE A 179 0.73 7.36 10.44
C PHE A 179 2.24 7.07 10.52
N ASP A 180 2.81 6.59 9.43
CA ASP A 180 4.23 6.27 9.34
C ASP A 180 4.91 7.08 8.23
N ASN A 181 6.08 7.66 8.52
CA ASN A 181 6.92 8.27 7.50
C ASN A 181 7.71 7.19 6.74
N ILE A 182 7.01 6.35 5.97
CA ILE A 182 7.59 5.21 5.24
C ILE A 182 7.49 5.35 3.72
N HIS A 183 6.86 6.42 3.24
CA HIS A 183 6.75 6.78 1.83
C HIS A 183 7.10 8.26 1.62
N THR A 184 7.67 8.58 0.46
CA THR A 184 8.12 9.94 0.08
C THR A 184 7.58 10.39 -1.27
N GLY A 185 7.00 9.46 -2.03
CA GLY A 185 6.41 9.73 -3.32
C GLY A 185 5.52 8.57 -3.74
N VAL A 186 4.64 8.88 -4.67
CA VAL A 186 3.72 7.94 -5.32
C VAL A 186 3.79 8.20 -6.82
N ASP A 187 3.86 7.13 -7.60
CA ASP A 187 3.85 7.17 -9.06
C ASP A 187 2.81 6.20 -9.60
N VAL A 188 2.26 6.50 -10.79
CA VAL A 188 1.46 5.54 -11.54
C VAL A 188 2.37 4.80 -12.50
N TRP A 189 2.43 3.48 -12.33
CA TRP A 189 3.16 2.59 -13.22
C TRP A 189 2.19 1.91 -14.17
N GLN A 190 2.69 1.50 -15.33
CA GLN A 190 1.92 0.80 -16.37
C GLN A 190 2.58 -0.55 -16.63
N LEU A 191 1.79 -1.62 -16.60
CA LEU A 191 2.18 -2.90 -17.16
C LEU A 191 1.90 -2.88 -18.65
N ASP A 192 2.93 -3.15 -19.47
CA ASP A 192 2.74 -3.43 -20.89
C ASP A 192 2.08 -4.81 -21.04
N ILE A 193 0.74 -4.84 -21.07
CA ILE A 193 -0.05 -6.08 -21.16
C ILE A 193 0.33 -6.91 -22.40
N GLU A 194 0.72 -6.26 -23.50
CA GLU A 194 1.21 -6.95 -24.72
C GLU A 194 2.50 -7.75 -24.50
N ARG A 195 3.38 -7.36 -23.56
CA ARG A 195 4.60 -8.12 -23.22
C ARG A 195 4.28 -9.40 -22.42
N LEU A 196 3.23 -9.37 -21.60
CA LEU A 196 2.76 -10.54 -20.85
C LEU A 196 2.14 -11.61 -21.77
N GLU A 197 1.51 -11.20 -22.88
CA GLU A 197 1.01 -12.13 -23.90
C GLU A 197 2.16 -12.83 -24.67
N ILE A 198 3.30 -12.16 -24.88
CA ILE A 198 4.50 -12.74 -25.52
C ILE A 198 5.20 -13.75 -24.60
N SER A 199 5.19 -13.54 -23.27
CA SER A 199 5.77 -14.46 -22.29
C SER A 199 4.89 -15.69 -21.98
N GLY A 200 3.80 -15.91 -22.71
CA GLY A 200 3.01 -17.15 -22.64
C GLY A 200 1.85 -17.16 -21.65
N LEU A 201 1.49 -16.01 -21.05
CA LEU A 201 0.30 -15.87 -20.20
C LEU A 201 -0.97 -15.70 -21.07
N LYS A 202 -1.29 -16.72 -21.88
CA LYS A 202 -2.52 -16.76 -22.65
C LYS A 202 -3.66 -17.33 -21.81
N SER A 203 -4.51 -16.49 -21.25
CA SER A 203 -5.97 -16.56 -21.44
C SER A 203 -6.75 -15.51 -20.65
N SER A 204 -7.44 -14.65 -21.41
CA SER A 204 -8.74 -13.99 -21.13
C SER A 204 -8.94 -13.29 -19.77
N LYS A 205 -9.21 -11.97 -19.82
CA LYS A 205 -9.69 -11.11 -18.72
C LYS A 205 -8.85 -11.23 -17.44
N LEU A 206 -7.76 -10.46 -17.29
CA LEU A 206 -6.96 -10.32 -16.04
C LEU A 206 -7.18 -11.48 -15.07
N THR A 207 -6.92 -12.71 -15.53
CA THR A 207 -7.18 -13.89 -14.70
C THR A 207 -6.10 -13.95 -13.65
N LYS A 208 -6.36 -14.63 -12.54
CA LYS A 208 -5.45 -15.04 -11.46
C LYS A 208 -3.95 -15.12 -11.80
N GLY A 209 -3.56 -15.53 -13.01
CA GLY A 209 -2.17 -15.53 -13.50
C GLY A 209 -1.53 -14.16 -13.81
N SER A 210 -2.33 -13.14 -14.16
CA SER A 210 -1.86 -11.76 -14.36
C SER A 210 -1.55 -11.08 -13.03
N LEU A 211 -2.35 -11.38 -12.00
CA LEU A 211 -2.15 -10.90 -10.63
C LEU A 211 -1.01 -11.65 -9.93
N GLN A 212 -0.83 -12.93 -10.25
CA GLN A 212 0.37 -13.69 -9.89
C GLN A 212 1.64 -13.13 -10.58
N ALA A 213 1.57 -12.68 -11.83
CA ALA A 213 2.69 -12.00 -12.48
C ALA A 213 3.06 -10.67 -11.79
N ILE A 214 2.11 -9.99 -11.15
CA ILE A 214 2.35 -8.78 -10.35
C ILE A 214 2.99 -9.14 -9.00
N SER A 215 2.56 -10.21 -8.34
CA SER A 215 3.26 -10.73 -7.14
C SER A 215 4.62 -11.36 -7.48
N GLU A 216 4.83 -11.80 -8.71
CA GLU A 216 6.13 -12.22 -9.25
C GLU A 216 7.00 -11.05 -9.72
N LEU A 217 6.41 -9.88 -10.06
CA LEU A 217 7.16 -8.65 -10.36
C LEU A 217 7.88 -8.11 -9.11
N GLU A 218 7.41 -8.43 -7.90
CA GLU A 218 8.20 -8.22 -6.67
C GLU A 218 9.45 -9.11 -6.61
N VAL A 219 9.48 -10.28 -7.27
CA VAL A 219 10.70 -11.09 -7.39
C VAL A 219 11.68 -10.46 -8.36
N VAL A 220 11.20 -9.80 -9.41
CA VAL A 220 12.09 -9.19 -10.41
C VAL A 220 12.61 -7.83 -9.95
N LEU A 221 11.85 -7.07 -9.14
CA LEU A 221 12.30 -5.79 -8.58
C LEU A 221 13.08 -5.91 -7.25
N ALA A 222 13.12 -7.11 -6.65
CA ALA A 222 14.01 -7.43 -5.53
C ALA A 222 15.33 -8.11 -5.94
N VAL A 223 15.52 -8.44 -7.23
CA VAL A 223 16.73 -9.11 -7.75
C VAL A 223 17.47 -8.24 -8.77
N GLU A 224 17.65 -6.95 -8.47
CA GLU A 224 18.74 -6.14 -9.06
C GLU A 224 19.27 -5.18 -7.99
N ASP A 225 19.93 -5.73 -6.97
CA ASP A 225 21.37 -5.51 -6.75
C ASP A 225 21.79 -6.11 -5.40
N ALA A 226 22.87 -6.89 -5.50
CA ALA A 226 23.61 -7.62 -4.47
C ALA A 226 24.28 -6.73 -3.39
#